data_AF-A0A4P9W7X5-F1
#
_entry.id   AF-A0A4P9W7X5-F1
#
_cell.length_a   1.000
_cell.length_b   1.000
_cell.length_c   1.000
_cell.angle_alpha   90.00
_cell.angle_beta   90.00
_cell.angle_gamma   90.00
#
_symmetry.space_group_name_H-M   'P 1'
#
loop_
_entity.id
_entity.type
_entity.pdbx_description
1 polymer ?
#
loop_
_entity_poly.entity_id
_entity_poly.type
_entity_poly.pdbx_seq_one_letter_code
_entity_poly.pdbx_strand_id
1 'polypeptide(L)'
;MGPLLFFTPFQLSNSTAPSPCTFSRVRAIKKKKLKGKEPADVLRNPKDLTLKEISAYILLEYSEEYPPMMSNTGMATLMYNYYRKKDEKDPHVPEFENGGPYVLENVDASPFLGYGDVKPGETIQAVNNNMFRAPIFPHTPPSTDFLVVRNTFQGETRYFIREIPHLYVVGQIYPVTEVPRPQSRKITSTVKGRLQVVTFRYMNQDPMKRLRYEKLVRAFPNFSEPQLRQRLKEFAQFQKKGENTGWWKLKPKIKLPNEEEIRKIVTPEQVCLYESMSVGQRRLYDSGYSDMAFQEEERENEEEEASADIEVQLAPWTTTKNFVMATQGKGMLKLYGPGDPTGRGEAFSFIRASMKEMFIRAGETEEERLAREAAEAGRAKTSHRFSIADQQHVYKQEIDRIWQAQRTSLSSTVEPVDEEDDYSTLGARQQQMEIDEEMERRRDYGYSNPMSPEPLSPPAFDRGDGER
;
A
#
# COMPACT_ATOMS: atom_id res chain seq x y z
N MET A 1 7.63 -15.58 -4.01
CA MET A 1 8.37 -14.35 -4.35
C MET A 1 8.55 -13.61 -3.04
N GLY A 2 9.77 -13.22 -2.69
CA GLY A 2 10.01 -12.39 -1.50
C GLY A 2 9.36 -11.01 -1.63
N PRO A 3 9.21 -10.27 -0.52
CA PRO A 3 8.54 -8.97 -0.49
C PRO A 3 9.32 -7.89 -1.28
N LEU A 4 10.64 -8.05 -1.41
CA LEU A 4 11.53 -7.23 -2.25
C LEU A 4 11.23 -7.28 -3.75
N LEU A 5 10.37 -8.18 -4.22
CA LEU A 5 10.00 -8.33 -5.65
C LEU A 5 8.56 -7.90 -5.95
N PHE A 6 7.81 -7.43 -4.95
CA PHE A 6 6.45 -6.97 -5.15
C PHE A 6 6.46 -5.59 -5.82
N PHE A 7 5.95 -5.53 -7.06
CA PHE A 7 6.06 -4.39 -7.98
C PHE A 7 7.46 -3.97 -8.44
N THR A 8 8.50 -4.67 -7.99
CA THR A 8 9.90 -4.58 -8.47
C THR A 8 10.31 -5.88 -9.18
N PRO A 9 9.70 -6.19 -10.35
CA PRO A 9 10.04 -7.42 -11.06
C PRO A 9 11.49 -7.37 -11.55
N PHE A 10 12.33 -8.29 -11.07
CA PHE A 10 13.67 -8.45 -11.60
C PHE A 10 13.61 -8.96 -13.05
N GLN A 11 14.43 -8.39 -13.93
CA GLN A 11 14.53 -8.88 -15.30
C GLN A 11 15.22 -10.25 -15.30
N LEU A 12 14.42 -11.32 -15.29
CA LEU A 12 14.92 -12.69 -15.46
C LEU A 12 15.66 -12.78 -16.81
N SER A 13 16.99 -12.98 -16.74
CA SER A 13 17.81 -13.21 -17.92
C SER A 13 17.48 -14.61 -18.46
N ASN A 14 16.78 -14.68 -19.58
CA ASN A 14 16.75 -15.92 -20.36
C ASN A 14 18.08 -15.98 -21.12
N SER A 15 19.07 -16.62 -20.48
CA SER A 15 20.39 -16.87 -21.04
C SER A 15 20.28 -17.60 -22.39
N THR A 16 20.50 -16.85 -23.47
CA THR A 16 21.07 -17.31 -24.73
C THR A 16 22.04 -16.22 -25.19
N ALA A 17 23.11 -16.62 -25.89
CA ALA A 17 24.31 -15.84 -26.25
C ALA A 17 24.07 -14.35 -26.59
N PRO A 18 25.05 -13.45 -26.32
CA PRO A 18 24.89 -11.99 -26.46
C PRO A 18 24.61 -11.62 -27.92
N SER A 19 23.33 -11.54 -28.25
CA SER A 19 22.85 -10.97 -29.51
C SER A 19 22.65 -9.48 -29.29
N PRO A 20 23.07 -8.61 -30.23
CA PRO A 20 22.82 -7.17 -30.12
C PRO A 20 21.33 -6.90 -29.89
N CYS A 21 21.00 -6.17 -28.83
CA CYS A 21 19.63 -5.73 -28.58
C CYS A 21 19.22 -4.71 -29.65
N THR A 22 18.19 -5.02 -30.43
CA THR A 22 17.68 -4.11 -31.47
C THR A 22 16.30 -3.58 -31.10
N PHE A 23 16.09 -2.28 -31.33
CA PHE A 23 14.82 -1.63 -31.05
C PHE A 23 13.91 -1.63 -32.28
N SER A 24 12.68 -2.11 -32.08
CA SER A 24 11.61 -2.04 -33.06
C SER A 24 11.00 -0.64 -33.10
N ARG A 25 10.53 -0.23 -34.29
CA ARG A 25 9.81 1.05 -34.44
C ARG A 25 8.49 1.04 -33.67
N VAL A 26 8.27 2.10 -32.88
CA VAL A 26 7.00 2.39 -32.21
C VAL A 26 5.98 2.85 -33.26
N ARG A 27 4.79 2.25 -33.29
CA ARG A 27 3.75 2.55 -34.29
C ARG A 27 2.69 3.49 -33.74
N ALA A 28 2.18 4.40 -34.56
CA ALA A 28 1.07 5.26 -34.16
C ALA A 28 -0.22 4.47 -33.92
N ILE A 29 -0.97 4.86 -32.88
CA ILE A 29 -2.31 4.33 -32.67
C ILE A 29 -3.23 4.81 -33.79
N LYS A 30 -4.00 3.90 -34.39
CA LYS A 30 -4.97 4.25 -35.43
C LYS A 30 -6.02 5.21 -34.84
N LYS A 31 -6.17 6.42 -35.39
CA LYS A 31 -7.16 7.44 -34.94
C LYS A 31 -8.58 6.88 -34.78
N LYS A 32 -8.99 5.93 -35.64
CA LYS A 32 -10.28 5.22 -35.56
C LYS A 32 -10.49 4.45 -34.23
N LYS A 33 -9.41 4.06 -33.55
CA LYS A 33 -9.46 3.37 -32.27
C LYS A 33 -9.81 4.30 -31.11
N LEU A 34 -9.48 5.60 -31.23
CA LEU A 34 -9.61 6.60 -30.17
C LEU A 34 -10.85 7.50 -30.33
N LYS A 35 -11.27 7.79 -31.57
CA LYS A 35 -12.31 8.79 -31.83
C LYS A 35 -13.67 8.37 -31.26
N GLY A 36 -14.22 9.21 -30.37
CA GLY A 36 -15.59 9.11 -29.85
C GLY A 36 -15.84 7.93 -28.92
N LYS A 37 -14.81 7.44 -28.23
CA LYS A 37 -14.91 6.32 -27.29
C LYS A 37 -14.49 6.75 -25.90
N GLU A 38 -15.22 6.25 -24.91
CA GLU A 38 -14.82 6.34 -23.51
C GLU A 38 -13.52 5.56 -23.26
N PRO A 39 -12.69 5.94 -22.28
CA PRO A 39 -11.44 5.23 -21.96
C PRO A 39 -11.63 3.72 -21.74
N ALA A 40 -12.72 3.33 -21.08
CA ALA A 40 -13.09 1.92 -20.85
C ALA A 40 -13.36 1.15 -22.16
N ASP A 41 -13.82 1.83 -23.21
CA ASP A 41 -14.08 1.24 -24.53
C ASP A 41 -12.82 1.14 -25.40
N VAL A 42 -11.78 1.90 -25.06
CA VAL A 42 -10.47 1.86 -25.72
C VAL A 42 -9.61 0.72 -25.15
N LEU A 43 -9.70 0.45 -23.83
CA LEU A 43 -8.87 -0.51 -23.10
C LEU A 43 -9.60 -1.83 -22.80
N ARG A 44 -10.00 -2.57 -23.85
CA ARG A 44 -10.78 -3.81 -23.68
C ARG A 44 -9.96 -5.10 -23.56
N ASN A 45 -8.74 -5.14 -24.13
CA ASN A 45 -7.92 -6.35 -24.17
C ASN A 45 -6.52 -6.09 -23.61
N PRO A 46 -5.77 -7.12 -23.17
CA PRO A 46 -4.40 -6.95 -22.67
C PRO A 46 -3.46 -6.24 -23.65
N LYS A 47 -3.63 -6.46 -24.96
CA LYS A 47 -2.85 -5.76 -26.00
C LYS A 47 -3.08 -4.25 -26.05
N ASP A 48 -4.19 -3.77 -25.48
CA ASP A 48 -4.57 -2.36 -25.47
C ASP A 48 -3.86 -1.60 -24.32
N LEU A 49 -3.31 -2.32 -23.32
CA LEU A 49 -2.53 -1.78 -22.20
C LEU A 49 -1.03 -1.62 -22.52
N THR A 50 -0.66 -1.76 -23.79
CA THR A 50 0.74 -1.79 -24.21
C THR A 50 1.34 -0.39 -24.39
N LEU A 51 2.63 -0.23 -24.06
CA LEU A 51 3.40 0.98 -24.34
C LEU A 51 4.27 0.88 -25.60
N LYS A 52 4.12 -0.17 -26.42
CA LYS A 52 4.88 -0.34 -27.68
C LYS A 52 4.38 0.51 -28.87
N GLU A 53 3.32 1.28 -28.67
CA GLU A 53 2.69 2.16 -29.65
C GLU A 53 2.79 3.62 -29.17
N ILE A 54 2.59 4.60 -30.07
CA ILE A 54 2.59 6.02 -29.72
C ILE A 54 1.27 6.33 -28.98
N SER A 55 1.26 6.06 -27.68
CA SER A 55 0.20 6.39 -26.72
C SER A 55 0.67 7.47 -25.75
N ALA A 56 -0.20 8.36 -25.31
CA ALA A 56 0.11 9.19 -24.14
C ALA A 56 0.29 8.28 -22.92
N TYR A 57 1.28 8.60 -22.08
CA TYR A 57 1.49 7.96 -20.78
C TYR A 57 2.17 8.96 -19.84
N ILE A 58 2.10 8.68 -18.55
CA ILE A 58 2.83 9.41 -17.52
C ILE A 58 3.61 8.39 -16.68
N LEU A 59 4.71 8.82 -16.09
CA LEU A 59 5.38 8.05 -15.04
C LEU A 59 4.98 8.62 -13.68
N LEU A 60 4.62 7.71 -12.78
CA LEU A 60 4.30 7.99 -11.38
C LEU A 60 5.35 7.28 -10.53
N GLU A 61 6.29 8.05 -9.99
CA GLU A 61 7.33 7.57 -9.09
C GLU A 61 6.86 7.76 -7.65
N TYR A 62 6.75 6.68 -6.89
CA TYR A 62 6.25 6.75 -5.51
C TYR A 62 7.38 7.11 -4.56
N SER A 63 7.16 8.12 -3.71
CA SER A 63 8.15 8.55 -2.72
C SER A 63 8.28 7.55 -1.55
N GLU A 64 7.23 6.78 -1.26
CA GLU A 64 7.27 5.73 -0.25
C GLU A 64 7.97 4.49 -0.82
N GLU A 65 9.01 3.98 -0.14
CA GLU A 65 9.69 2.74 -0.53
C GLU A 65 8.70 1.55 -0.61
N TYR A 66 7.76 1.54 0.33
CA TYR A 66 6.79 0.47 0.50
C TYR A 66 5.37 1.02 0.62
N PRO A 67 4.78 1.52 -0.48
CA PRO A 67 3.44 2.10 -0.41
C PRO A 67 2.44 1.05 0.10
N PRO A 68 1.52 1.41 1.01
CA PRO A 68 0.64 0.45 1.67
C PRO A 68 -0.30 -0.28 0.71
N MET A 69 -0.52 0.27 -0.49
CA MET A 69 -1.26 -0.37 -1.57
C MET A 69 -0.90 0.26 -2.92
N MET A 70 -0.95 -0.53 -3.99
CA MET A 70 -0.71 -0.06 -5.36
C MET A 70 -1.72 -0.68 -6.33
N SER A 71 -1.93 0.00 -7.46
CA SER A 71 -2.81 -0.48 -8.52
C SER A 71 -2.12 -1.55 -9.36
N ASN A 72 -2.79 -2.67 -9.59
CA ASN A 72 -2.33 -3.69 -10.52
C ASN A 72 -2.47 -3.26 -11.99
N THR A 73 -1.71 -3.91 -12.88
CA THR A 73 -1.81 -3.65 -14.33
C THR A 73 -3.24 -3.81 -14.83
N GLY A 74 -3.76 -2.78 -15.51
CA GLY A 74 -5.12 -2.75 -16.05
C GLY A 74 -6.17 -2.14 -15.11
N MET A 75 -5.80 -1.80 -13.87
CA MET A 75 -6.62 -0.89 -13.05
C MET A 75 -6.48 0.55 -13.52
N ALA A 76 -7.47 1.38 -13.19
CA ALA A 76 -7.49 2.79 -13.52
C ALA A 76 -7.44 3.63 -12.25
N THR A 77 -6.81 4.79 -12.36
CA THR A 77 -6.80 5.84 -11.34
C THR A 77 -7.19 7.16 -12.01
N LEU A 78 -7.87 8.03 -11.28
CA LEU A 78 -8.24 9.36 -11.76
C LEU A 78 -7.19 10.36 -11.30
N MET A 79 -6.75 11.22 -12.22
CA MET A 79 -5.88 12.34 -11.91
C MET A 79 -6.73 13.61 -11.90
N TYR A 80 -6.76 14.31 -10.79
CA TYR A 80 -7.54 15.53 -10.61
C TYR A 80 -6.65 16.73 -10.30
N ASN A 81 -7.08 17.89 -10.80
CA ASN A 81 -6.51 19.19 -10.49
C ASN A 81 -7.50 19.89 -9.55
N TYR A 82 -7.32 19.69 -8.24
CA TYR A 82 -8.20 20.25 -7.23
C TYR A 82 -7.90 21.73 -7.06
N TYR A 83 -8.83 22.60 -7.45
CA TYR A 83 -8.74 24.05 -7.25
C TYR A 83 -9.79 24.51 -6.25
N ARG A 84 -9.40 25.24 -5.20
CA ARG A 84 -10.38 25.89 -4.32
C ARG A 84 -10.59 27.33 -4.77
N LYS A 85 -11.85 27.72 -4.96
CA LYS A 85 -12.21 29.11 -5.29
C LYS A 85 -11.71 30.09 -4.25
N LYS A 86 -11.43 31.32 -4.66
CA LYS A 86 -11.12 32.43 -3.73
C LYS A 86 -12.36 32.94 -3.04
N ASP A 87 -13.45 33.06 -3.80
CA ASP A 87 -14.77 33.51 -3.36
C ASP A 87 -15.87 32.85 -4.22
N GLU A 88 -17.14 33.04 -3.84
CA GLU A 88 -18.29 32.42 -4.53
C GLU A 88 -18.42 32.83 -6.02
N LYS A 89 -17.83 33.96 -6.41
CA LYS A 89 -17.92 34.53 -7.76
C LYS A 89 -16.71 34.18 -8.63
N ASP A 90 -15.73 33.47 -8.09
CA ASP A 90 -14.53 33.07 -8.80
C ASP A 90 -14.87 32.08 -9.94
N PRO A 91 -14.70 32.49 -11.22
CA PRO A 91 -15.02 31.64 -12.36
C PRO A 91 -13.83 30.75 -12.77
N HIS A 92 -12.71 30.79 -12.04
CA HIS A 92 -11.49 30.09 -12.43
C HIS A 92 -11.69 28.57 -12.43
N VAL A 93 -11.24 27.95 -13.53
CA VAL A 93 -11.14 26.50 -13.69
C VAL A 93 -9.69 26.18 -14.04
N PRO A 94 -9.01 25.27 -13.31
CA PRO A 94 -7.61 24.99 -13.55
C PRO A 94 -7.40 24.30 -14.90
N GLU A 95 -6.51 24.84 -15.73
CA GLU A 95 -6.10 24.25 -17.00
C GLU A 95 -4.68 23.68 -16.87
N PHE A 96 -4.55 22.36 -16.94
CA PHE A 96 -3.28 21.64 -16.94
C PHE A 96 -3.24 20.67 -18.12
N GLU A 97 -2.04 20.30 -18.55
CA GLU A 97 -1.86 19.32 -19.62
C GLU A 97 -2.43 17.94 -19.27
N ASN A 98 -2.28 17.53 -18.01
CA ASN A 98 -2.77 16.28 -17.49
C ASN A 98 -3.73 16.50 -16.30
N GLY A 99 -4.68 15.59 -16.13
CA GLY A 99 -5.67 15.61 -15.05
C GLY A 99 -6.95 16.38 -15.40
N GLY A 100 -8.07 15.94 -14.83
CA GLY A 100 -9.36 16.62 -14.96
C GLY A 100 -9.51 17.74 -13.92
N PRO A 101 -10.07 18.91 -14.27
CA PRO A 101 -10.34 19.96 -13.29
C PRO A 101 -11.37 19.50 -12.26
N TYR A 102 -11.12 19.80 -10.99
CA TYR A 102 -12.10 19.61 -9.90
C TYR A 102 -12.15 20.88 -9.07
N VAL A 103 -13.25 21.63 -9.20
CA VAL A 103 -13.44 22.91 -8.50
C VAL A 103 -14.10 22.65 -7.14
N LEU A 104 -13.46 23.10 -6.07
CA LEU A 104 -13.92 23.06 -4.70
C LEU A 104 -14.51 24.42 -4.33
N GLU A 105 -15.71 24.41 -3.76
CA GLU A 105 -16.30 25.58 -3.11
C GLU A 105 -15.59 25.86 -1.78
N ASN A 106 -15.77 27.06 -1.21
CA ASN A 106 -15.11 27.44 0.04
C ASN A 106 -15.51 26.56 1.24
N VAL A 107 -16.71 25.98 1.21
CA VAL A 107 -17.25 25.12 2.26
C VAL A 107 -16.92 23.65 2.06
N ASP A 108 -16.40 23.27 0.89
CA ASP A 108 -16.11 21.87 0.58
C ASP A 108 -14.96 21.35 1.42
N ALA A 109 -15.09 20.11 1.90
CA ALA A 109 -14.01 19.43 2.60
C ALA A 109 -12.82 19.23 1.66
N SER A 110 -11.61 19.29 2.22
CA SER A 110 -10.38 18.97 1.48
C SER A 110 -10.43 17.54 0.92
N PRO A 111 -9.94 17.31 -0.31
CA PRO A 111 -9.85 15.97 -0.89
C PRO A 111 -8.84 15.06 -0.15
N PHE A 112 -7.99 15.64 0.71
CA PHE A 112 -6.91 14.96 1.44
C PHE A 112 -7.33 14.46 2.83
N LEU A 113 -8.63 14.17 3.01
CA LEU A 113 -9.17 13.42 4.16
C LEU A 113 -8.86 14.04 5.54
N GLY A 114 -8.64 15.36 5.59
CA GLY A 114 -8.29 16.09 6.82
C GLY A 114 -6.79 16.14 7.14
N TYR A 115 -5.94 15.49 6.32
CA TYR A 115 -4.48 15.43 6.46
C TYR A 115 -3.75 16.23 5.36
N GLY A 116 -4.39 17.33 4.96
CA GLY A 116 -3.93 18.24 3.92
C GLY A 116 -5.07 19.15 3.50
N ASP A 117 -4.74 20.31 2.95
CA ASP A 117 -5.73 21.27 2.47
C ASP A 117 -5.31 21.91 1.15
N VAL A 118 -6.33 22.30 0.37
CA VAL A 118 -6.21 23.11 -0.83
C VAL A 118 -6.67 24.52 -0.44
N LYS A 119 -5.75 25.47 -0.35
CA LYS A 119 -6.07 26.83 0.09
C LYS A 119 -6.90 27.58 -0.96
N PRO A 120 -7.71 28.58 -0.58
CA PRO A 120 -8.42 29.42 -1.55
C PRO A 120 -7.46 30.03 -2.59
N GLY A 121 -7.76 29.83 -3.87
CA GLY A 121 -6.92 30.24 -5.01
C GLY A 121 -5.76 29.29 -5.35
N GLU A 122 -5.62 28.16 -4.66
CA GLU A 122 -4.59 27.17 -4.90
C GLU A 122 -5.11 26.00 -5.76
N THR A 123 -4.23 25.43 -6.59
CA THR A 123 -4.48 24.15 -7.25
C THR A 123 -3.48 23.10 -6.80
N ILE A 124 -3.96 21.89 -6.48
CA ILE A 124 -3.12 20.74 -6.14
C ILE A 124 -3.53 19.56 -7.03
N GLN A 125 -2.55 18.93 -7.69
CA GLN A 125 -2.78 17.71 -8.46
C GLN A 125 -2.74 16.49 -7.52
N ALA A 126 -3.62 15.53 -7.76
CA ALA A 126 -3.65 14.29 -6.99
C ALA A 126 -4.15 13.12 -7.84
N VAL A 127 -3.69 11.91 -7.49
CA VAL A 127 -4.28 10.66 -7.96
C VAL A 127 -5.32 10.16 -6.97
N ASN A 128 -6.41 9.60 -7.50
CA ASN A 128 -7.57 9.15 -6.71
C ASN A 128 -8.15 7.87 -7.32
N ASN A 129 -8.26 6.84 -6.50
CA ASN A 129 -8.97 5.61 -6.84
C ASN A 129 -9.69 5.07 -5.59
N ASN A 130 -10.36 3.92 -5.74
CA ASN A 130 -11.15 3.32 -4.67
C ASN A 130 -10.31 2.84 -3.46
N MET A 131 -8.99 2.70 -3.63
CA MET A 131 -8.09 2.22 -2.59
C MET A 131 -7.42 3.39 -1.86
N PHE A 132 -6.97 4.42 -2.57
CA PHE A 132 -6.23 5.52 -1.98
C PHE A 132 -6.33 6.85 -2.75
N ARG A 133 -5.86 7.91 -2.09
CA ARG A 133 -5.57 9.23 -2.67
C ARG A 133 -4.13 9.61 -2.36
N ALA A 134 -3.46 10.33 -3.25
CA ALA A 134 -2.13 10.86 -2.99
C ALA A 134 -1.91 12.16 -3.77
N PRO A 135 -1.30 13.20 -3.18
CA PRO A 135 -0.83 14.35 -3.94
C PRO A 135 0.25 13.92 -4.93
N ILE A 136 0.32 14.60 -6.07
CA ILE A 136 1.36 14.36 -7.08
C ILE A 136 2.03 15.68 -7.48
N PHE A 137 3.32 15.59 -7.74
CA PHE A 137 4.19 16.74 -7.98
C PHE A 137 4.85 16.58 -9.35
N PRO A 138 4.58 17.47 -10.33
CA PRO A 138 5.17 17.37 -11.66
C PRO A 138 6.67 17.68 -11.62
N HIS A 139 7.45 16.88 -12.35
CA HIS A 139 8.88 17.05 -12.55
C HIS A 139 9.25 16.96 -14.03
N THR A 140 10.40 17.54 -14.39
CA THR A 140 10.94 17.43 -15.74
C THR A 140 11.79 16.16 -15.83
N PRO A 141 11.46 15.20 -16.71
CA PRO A 141 12.28 14.01 -16.90
C PRO A 141 13.70 14.37 -17.35
N PRO A 142 14.76 13.73 -16.80
CA PRO A 142 16.12 13.92 -17.28
C PRO A 142 16.26 13.58 -18.78
N SER A 143 16.99 14.40 -19.53
CA SER A 143 17.20 14.18 -20.97
C SER A 143 18.01 12.91 -21.31
N THR A 144 18.64 12.32 -20.31
CA THR A 144 19.40 11.06 -20.38
C THR A 144 18.51 9.82 -20.30
N ASP A 145 17.27 9.97 -19.86
CA ASP A 145 16.45 8.86 -19.40
C ASP A 145 15.36 8.50 -20.42
N PHE A 146 15.23 7.20 -20.69
CA PHE A 146 14.30 6.66 -21.67
C PHE A 146 13.55 5.46 -21.11
N LEU A 147 12.30 5.30 -21.53
CA LEU A 147 11.52 4.10 -21.24
C LEU A 147 11.87 3.00 -22.24
N VAL A 148 12.50 1.93 -21.76
CA VAL A 148 12.70 0.69 -22.52
C VAL A 148 11.56 -0.28 -22.27
N VAL A 149 10.83 -0.65 -23.32
CA VAL A 149 9.73 -1.62 -23.26
C VAL A 149 10.17 -2.95 -23.85
N ARG A 150 10.27 -3.99 -23.01
CA ARG A 150 10.45 -5.38 -23.44
C ARG A 150 9.09 -6.05 -23.60
N ASN A 151 8.74 -6.45 -24.82
CA ASN A 151 7.49 -7.17 -25.11
C ASN A 151 7.80 -8.59 -25.61
N THR A 152 7.42 -9.59 -24.82
CA THR A 152 7.48 -11.00 -25.21
C THR A 152 6.09 -11.52 -25.55
N PHE A 153 5.88 -12.00 -26.77
CA PHE A 153 4.61 -12.57 -27.21
C PHE A 153 4.85 -13.83 -28.04
N GLN A 154 4.17 -14.94 -27.70
CA GLN A 154 4.33 -16.23 -28.39
C GLN A 154 5.79 -16.70 -28.53
N GLY A 155 6.62 -16.45 -27.52
CA GLY A 155 8.03 -16.83 -27.51
C GLY A 155 8.97 -15.82 -28.19
N GLU A 156 8.45 -14.88 -28.99
CA GLU A 156 9.25 -13.82 -29.59
C GLU A 156 9.38 -12.63 -28.65
N THR A 157 10.61 -12.17 -28.42
CA THR A 157 10.90 -10.96 -27.64
C THR A 157 11.29 -9.82 -28.55
N ARG A 158 10.67 -8.64 -28.36
CA ARG A 158 11.01 -7.40 -29.08
C ARG A 158 11.18 -6.26 -28.07
N TYR A 159 12.11 -5.38 -28.36
CA TYR A 159 12.40 -4.20 -27.55
C TYR A 159 11.92 -2.94 -28.26
N PHE A 160 11.47 -1.95 -27.49
CA PHE A 160 11.07 -0.63 -27.96
C PHE A 160 11.67 0.41 -27.01
N ILE A 161 11.95 1.60 -27.51
CA ILE A 161 12.45 2.73 -26.72
C ILE A 161 11.56 3.95 -26.94
N ARG A 162 11.30 4.70 -25.88
CA ARG A 162 10.42 5.88 -25.87
C ARG A 162 10.97 6.97 -24.96
N GLU A 163 10.77 8.22 -25.36
CA GLU A 163 10.96 9.39 -24.50
C GLU A 163 9.90 9.40 -23.40
N ILE A 164 10.27 9.87 -22.21
CA ILE A 164 9.38 10.06 -21.06
C ILE A 164 8.71 11.44 -21.20
N PRO A 165 7.40 11.52 -21.48
CA PRO A 165 6.77 12.81 -21.74
C PRO A 165 6.45 13.59 -20.45
N HIS A 166 6.05 12.88 -19.38
CA HIS A 166 5.69 13.48 -18.09
C HIS A 166 6.13 12.57 -16.95
N LEU A 167 6.75 13.16 -15.93
CA LEU A 167 7.14 12.51 -14.69
C LEU A 167 6.44 13.22 -13.53
N TYR A 168 5.89 12.44 -12.63
CA TYR A 168 5.27 12.91 -11.41
C TYR A 168 5.79 12.11 -10.23
N VAL A 169 6.17 12.81 -9.17
CA VAL A 169 6.43 12.19 -7.87
C VAL A 169 5.11 12.09 -7.12
N VAL A 170 4.77 10.89 -6.65
CA VAL A 170 3.60 10.61 -5.83
C VAL A 170 4.03 10.75 -4.38
N GLY A 171 3.36 11.65 -3.65
CA GLY A 171 3.58 11.80 -2.21
C GLY A 171 2.97 10.66 -1.40
N GLN A 172 2.85 10.88 -0.09
CA GLN A 172 2.36 9.83 0.81
C GLN A 172 0.95 9.36 0.43
N ILE A 173 0.75 8.05 0.40
CA ILE A 173 -0.54 7.44 0.12
C ILE A 173 -1.48 7.61 1.32
N TYR A 174 -2.66 8.19 1.08
CA TYR A 174 -3.76 8.28 2.04
C TYR A 174 -4.80 7.19 1.75
N PRO A 175 -4.87 6.14 2.60
CA PRO A 175 -5.79 5.03 2.41
C PRO A 175 -7.25 5.49 2.49
N VAL A 176 -8.02 5.13 1.47
CA VAL A 176 -9.50 5.23 1.46
C VAL A 176 -10.11 3.92 1.92
N THR A 177 -9.46 2.80 1.60
CA THR A 177 -9.88 1.45 2.03
C THR A 177 -8.81 0.80 2.89
N GLU A 178 -9.22 0.25 4.04
CA GLU A 178 -8.37 -0.52 4.96
C GLU A 178 -7.85 -1.81 4.30
N VAL A 179 -6.54 -2.09 4.46
CA VAL A 179 -5.94 -3.38 4.15
C VAL A 179 -6.39 -4.40 5.20
N PRO A 180 -7.06 -5.50 4.82
CA PRO A 180 -7.54 -6.46 5.80
C PRO A 180 -6.40 -7.18 6.52
N ARG A 181 -6.58 -7.48 7.82
CA ARG A 181 -5.66 -8.31 8.59
C ARG A 181 -5.53 -9.74 8.03
N PRO A 182 -4.36 -10.40 8.21
CA PRO A 182 -4.22 -11.83 7.98
C PRO A 182 -5.34 -12.62 8.67
N GLN A 183 -5.78 -13.71 8.03
CA GLN A 183 -6.83 -14.60 8.55
C GLN A 183 -8.23 -13.97 8.80
N SER A 184 -8.42 -12.67 8.54
CA SER A 184 -9.72 -12.00 8.71
C SER A 184 -10.83 -12.58 7.81
N ARG A 185 -12.09 -12.32 8.17
CA ARG A 185 -13.27 -12.71 7.36
C ARG A 185 -13.22 -12.13 5.93
N LYS A 186 -12.69 -10.90 5.77
CA LYS A 186 -12.52 -10.25 4.46
C LYS A 186 -11.54 -11.05 3.57
N ILE A 187 -10.41 -11.50 4.12
CA ILE A 187 -9.42 -12.31 3.41
C ILE A 187 -9.98 -13.70 3.06
N THR A 188 -10.58 -14.38 4.02
CA THR A 188 -11.16 -15.72 3.78
C THR A 188 -12.27 -15.68 2.72
N SER A 189 -13.10 -14.63 2.71
CA SER A 189 -14.10 -14.37 1.68
C SER A 189 -13.46 -14.12 0.31
N THR A 190 -12.39 -13.32 0.23
CA THR A 190 -11.65 -13.04 -1.01
C THR A 190 -11.01 -14.31 -1.59
N VAL A 191 -10.38 -15.13 -0.75
CA VAL A 191 -9.79 -16.42 -1.16
C VAL A 191 -10.86 -17.38 -1.70
N LYS A 192 -12.00 -17.47 -0.99
CA LYS A 192 -13.14 -18.28 -1.44
C LYS A 192 -13.71 -17.76 -2.76
N GLY A 193 -13.89 -16.44 -2.88
CA GLY A 193 -14.35 -15.79 -4.10
C GLY A 193 -13.42 -16.06 -5.28
N ARG A 194 -12.10 -15.99 -5.07
CA ARG A 194 -11.09 -16.29 -6.12
C ARG A 194 -11.21 -17.74 -6.59
N LEU A 195 -11.41 -18.68 -5.68
CA LEU A 195 -11.66 -20.10 -6.02
C LEU A 195 -12.92 -20.26 -6.87
N GLN A 196 -14.00 -19.55 -6.51
CA GLN A 196 -15.25 -19.54 -7.28
C GLN A 196 -15.06 -18.95 -8.67
N VAL A 197 -14.43 -17.77 -8.79
CA VAL A 197 -14.15 -17.10 -10.07
C VAL A 197 -13.39 -18.01 -11.03
N VAL A 198 -12.28 -18.61 -10.58
CA VAL A 198 -11.48 -19.51 -11.41
C VAL A 198 -12.28 -20.75 -11.80
N THR A 199 -13.02 -21.33 -10.86
CA THR A 199 -13.85 -22.52 -11.11
C THR A 199 -14.95 -22.23 -12.14
N PHE A 200 -15.70 -21.15 -11.97
CA PHE A 200 -16.80 -20.78 -12.86
C PHE A 200 -16.29 -20.42 -14.26
N ARG A 201 -15.14 -19.75 -14.37
CA ARG A 201 -14.51 -19.47 -15.68
C ARG A 201 -14.10 -20.76 -16.41
N TYR A 202 -13.49 -21.72 -15.72
CA TYR A 202 -13.18 -23.01 -16.33
C TYR A 202 -14.43 -23.79 -16.73
N MET A 203 -15.47 -23.80 -15.89
CA MET A 203 -16.76 -24.43 -16.23
C MET A 203 -17.45 -23.73 -17.39
N ASN A 204 -17.35 -22.40 -17.51
CA ASN A 204 -17.94 -21.67 -18.64
C ASN A 204 -17.28 -22.00 -19.97
N GLN A 205 -15.98 -22.28 -19.97
CA GLN A 205 -15.21 -22.73 -21.14
C GLN A 205 -15.49 -24.20 -21.53
N ASP A 206 -15.93 -25.04 -20.59
CA ASP A 206 -16.26 -26.43 -20.85
C ASP A 206 -17.67 -26.57 -21.46
N PRO A 207 -17.86 -27.26 -22.60
CA PRO A 207 -19.17 -27.42 -23.22
C PRO A 207 -20.22 -28.08 -22.32
N MET A 208 -19.81 -28.96 -21.40
CA MET A 208 -20.69 -29.68 -20.48
C MET A 208 -20.79 -29.01 -19.09
N LYS A 209 -20.20 -27.82 -18.93
CA LYS A 209 -20.16 -27.03 -17.71
C LYS A 209 -19.55 -27.77 -16.51
N ARG A 210 -18.38 -28.40 -16.74
CA ARG A 210 -17.67 -29.25 -15.76
C ARG A 210 -16.25 -28.75 -15.53
N LEU A 211 -15.68 -29.13 -14.39
CA LEU A 211 -14.31 -28.79 -14.00
C LEU A 211 -13.44 -30.05 -13.87
N ARG A 212 -12.25 -30.03 -14.51
CA ARG A 212 -11.15 -30.95 -14.20
C ARG A 212 -10.39 -30.44 -12.97
N TYR A 213 -10.26 -31.28 -11.95
CA TYR A 213 -9.69 -30.87 -10.67
C TYR A 213 -8.22 -30.46 -10.80
N GLU A 214 -7.46 -31.12 -11.68
CA GLU A 214 -6.03 -30.86 -11.89
C GLU A 214 -5.77 -29.44 -12.41
N LYS A 215 -6.70 -28.86 -13.20
CA LYS A 215 -6.61 -27.46 -13.63
C LYS A 215 -6.74 -26.49 -12.46
N LEU A 216 -7.55 -26.85 -11.46
CA LEU A 216 -7.73 -26.06 -10.26
C LEU A 216 -6.49 -26.12 -9.37
N VAL A 217 -5.94 -27.32 -9.15
CA VAL A 217 -4.71 -27.50 -8.35
C VAL A 217 -3.55 -26.65 -8.90
N ARG A 218 -3.34 -26.65 -10.23
CA ARG A 218 -2.29 -25.83 -10.87
C ARG A 218 -2.50 -24.32 -10.69
N ALA A 219 -3.75 -23.86 -10.59
CA ALA A 219 -4.06 -22.43 -10.42
C ALA A 219 -3.87 -21.94 -8.97
N PHE A 220 -3.77 -22.87 -8.02
CA PHE A 220 -3.67 -22.59 -6.58
C PHE A 220 -2.52 -23.38 -5.94
N PRO A 221 -1.26 -23.14 -6.37
CA PRO A 221 -0.10 -23.92 -5.91
C PRO A 221 0.18 -23.77 -4.41
N ASN A 222 -0.27 -22.68 -3.79
CA ASN A 222 -0.07 -22.39 -2.37
C ASN A 222 -1.08 -23.10 -1.44
N PHE A 223 -2.04 -23.85 -1.98
CA PHE A 223 -3.02 -24.57 -1.19
C PHE A 223 -2.82 -26.07 -1.32
N SER A 224 -2.92 -26.79 -0.20
CA SER A 224 -2.91 -28.25 -0.25
C SER A 224 -4.17 -28.77 -0.92
N GLU A 225 -4.08 -29.92 -1.59
CA GLU A 225 -5.24 -30.52 -2.25
C GLU A 225 -6.42 -30.81 -1.29
N PRO A 226 -6.22 -31.29 -0.04
CA PRO A 226 -7.32 -31.44 0.90
C PRO A 226 -8.05 -30.13 1.18
N GLN A 227 -7.32 -29.03 1.37
CA GLN A 227 -7.89 -27.70 1.60
C GLN A 227 -8.68 -27.19 0.38
N LEU A 228 -8.14 -27.35 -0.83
CA LEU A 228 -8.85 -26.99 -2.06
C LEU A 228 -10.13 -27.80 -2.25
N ARG A 229 -10.05 -29.11 -2.01
CA ARG A 229 -11.21 -30.01 -2.13
C ARG A 229 -12.30 -29.65 -1.12
N GLN A 230 -11.94 -29.32 0.13
CA GLN A 230 -12.89 -28.89 1.15
C GLN A 230 -13.63 -27.63 0.72
N ARG A 231 -12.91 -26.60 0.25
CA ARG A 231 -13.53 -25.34 -0.21
C ARG A 231 -14.36 -25.54 -1.48
N LEU A 232 -13.91 -26.36 -2.42
CA LEU A 232 -14.65 -26.69 -3.64
C LEU A 232 -15.97 -27.39 -3.34
N LYS A 233 -16.01 -28.27 -2.33
CA LYS A 233 -17.23 -28.97 -1.87
C LYS A 233 -18.31 -28.04 -1.34
N GLU A 234 -18.01 -26.78 -1.03
CA GLU A 234 -19.04 -25.83 -0.58
C GLU A 234 -20.06 -25.55 -1.68
N PHE A 235 -19.63 -25.49 -2.94
CA PHE A 235 -20.48 -25.11 -4.08
C PHE A 235 -20.47 -26.12 -5.25
N ALA A 236 -19.54 -27.07 -5.27
CA ALA A 236 -19.45 -28.11 -6.28
C ALA A 236 -19.46 -29.52 -5.66
N GLN A 237 -19.71 -30.52 -6.50
CA GLN A 237 -19.77 -31.93 -6.14
C GLN A 237 -19.05 -32.80 -7.16
N PHE A 238 -18.26 -33.76 -6.67
CA PHE A 238 -17.56 -34.73 -7.49
C PHE A 238 -18.54 -35.80 -7.99
N GLN A 239 -18.54 -36.02 -9.30
CA GLN A 239 -19.42 -36.99 -9.95
C GLN A 239 -18.75 -38.37 -9.94
N LYS A 240 -19.34 -39.32 -9.19
CA LYS A 240 -18.80 -40.68 -9.02
C LYS A 240 -19.37 -41.70 -10.03
N LYS A 241 -20.51 -41.41 -10.65
CA LYS A 241 -21.23 -42.31 -11.56
C LYS A 241 -21.86 -41.51 -12.70
N GLY A 242 -22.11 -42.18 -13.83
CA GLY A 242 -22.74 -41.60 -15.02
C GLY A 242 -21.76 -40.94 -16.00
N GLU A 243 -22.30 -40.22 -16.98
CA GLU A 243 -21.54 -39.58 -18.08
C GLU A 243 -20.46 -38.58 -17.60
N ASN A 244 -20.63 -38.04 -16.40
CA ASN A 244 -19.73 -37.04 -15.81
C ASN A 244 -18.73 -37.63 -14.81
N THR A 245 -18.59 -38.96 -14.72
CA THR A 245 -17.70 -39.62 -13.76
C THR A 245 -16.29 -39.04 -13.82
N GLY A 246 -15.72 -38.70 -12.66
CA GLY A 246 -14.37 -38.11 -12.56
C GLY A 246 -14.34 -36.58 -12.62
N TRP A 247 -15.47 -35.92 -12.86
CA TRP A 247 -15.54 -34.46 -12.98
C TRP A 247 -16.21 -33.79 -11.77
N TRP A 248 -15.89 -32.52 -11.57
CA TRP A 248 -16.63 -31.66 -10.65
C TRP A 248 -17.72 -30.89 -11.39
N LYS A 249 -18.93 -30.86 -10.83
CA LYS A 249 -20.06 -30.03 -11.30
C LYS A 249 -20.62 -29.21 -10.15
N LEU A 250 -21.27 -28.10 -10.45
CA LEU A 250 -21.98 -27.33 -9.43
C LEU A 250 -23.08 -28.18 -8.76
N LYS A 251 -23.35 -27.88 -7.49
CA LYS A 251 -24.50 -28.47 -6.80
C LYS A 251 -25.79 -28.05 -7.51
N PRO A 252 -26.86 -28.89 -7.53
CA PRO A 252 -28.07 -28.61 -8.30
C PRO A 252 -28.76 -27.26 -8.01
N LYS A 253 -28.62 -26.72 -6.79
CA LYS A 253 -29.20 -25.44 -6.37
C LYS A 253 -28.40 -24.21 -6.83
N ILE A 254 -27.19 -24.41 -7.36
CA ILE A 254 -26.28 -23.32 -7.71
C ILE A 254 -26.24 -23.21 -9.22
N LYS A 255 -26.72 -22.08 -9.73
CA LYS A 255 -26.61 -21.75 -11.16
C LYS A 255 -25.19 -21.27 -11.46
N LEU A 256 -24.67 -21.68 -12.61
CA LEU A 256 -23.38 -21.19 -13.09
C LEU A 256 -23.53 -19.72 -13.48
N PRO A 257 -22.81 -18.78 -12.85
CA PRO A 257 -22.94 -17.37 -13.16
C PRO A 257 -22.34 -17.03 -14.53
N ASN A 258 -22.85 -15.96 -15.15
CA ASN A 258 -22.30 -15.38 -16.37
C ASN A 258 -21.03 -14.53 -16.07
N GLU A 259 -20.31 -14.07 -17.09
CA GLU A 259 -19.05 -13.33 -16.89
C GLU A 259 -19.23 -12.00 -16.13
N GLU A 260 -20.37 -11.31 -16.27
CA GLU A 260 -20.63 -10.07 -15.54
C GLU A 260 -20.86 -10.32 -14.04
N GLU A 261 -21.60 -11.38 -13.72
CA GLU A 261 -21.81 -11.84 -12.33
C GLU A 261 -20.51 -12.33 -11.71
N ILE A 262 -19.67 -13.05 -12.47
CA ILE A 262 -18.35 -13.52 -12.01
C ILE A 262 -17.45 -12.34 -11.62
N ARG A 263 -17.45 -11.25 -12.40
CA ARG A 263 -16.64 -10.06 -12.12
C ARG A 263 -17.01 -9.34 -10.82
N LYS A 264 -18.23 -9.51 -10.33
CA LYS A 264 -18.72 -8.92 -9.07
C LYS A 264 -18.30 -9.73 -7.84
N ILE A 265 -17.84 -10.98 -8.00
CA ILE A 265 -17.48 -11.87 -6.88
C ILE A 265 -16.18 -11.40 -6.19
N VAL A 266 -15.17 -11.03 -7.00
CA VAL A 266 -13.89 -10.50 -6.51
C VAL A 266 -13.50 -9.31 -7.36
N THR A 267 -13.38 -8.14 -6.74
CA THR A 267 -12.96 -6.91 -7.42
C THR A 267 -11.42 -6.83 -7.50
N PRO A 268 -10.85 -6.08 -8.45
CA PRO A 268 -9.40 -5.90 -8.53
C PRO A 268 -8.81 -5.23 -7.27
N GLU A 269 -9.56 -4.36 -6.60
CA GLU A 269 -9.17 -3.76 -5.32
C GLU A 269 -9.00 -4.82 -4.23
N GLN A 270 -9.94 -5.78 -4.13
CA GLN A 270 -9.82 -6.87 -3.17
C GLN A 270 -8.57 -7.73 -3.40
N VAL A 271 -8.16 -7.89 -4.67
CA VAL A 271 -6.89 -8.57 -5.01
C VAL A 271 -5.70 -7.75 -4.54
N CYS A 272 -5.66 -6.45 -4.82
CA CYS A 272 -4.54 -5.58 -4.41
C CYS A 272 -4.42 -5.49 -2.87
N LEU A 273 -5.54 -5.40 -2.15
CA LEU A 273 -5.55 -5.39 -0.69
C LEU A 273 -5.12 -6.73 -0.09
N TYR A 274 -5.48 -7.86 -0.73
CA TYR A 274 -4.99 -9.18 -0.34
C TYR A 274 -3.48 -9.31 -0.55
N GLU A 275 -2.97 -8.79 -1.67
CA GLU A 275 -1.54 -8.79 -1.99
C GLU A 275 -0.74 -7.90 -1.04
N SER A 276 -1.23 -6.69 -0.75
CA SER A 276 -0.66 -5.80 0.27
C SER A 276 -0.57 -6.47 1.64
N MET A 277 -1.66 -7.11 2.10
CA MET A 277 -1.64 -7.90 3.33
C MET A 277 -0.57 -9.00 3.27
N SER A 278 -0.52 -9.75 2.17
CA SER A 278 0.43 -10.87 2.02
C SER A 278 1.89 -10.39 2.03
N VAL A 279 2.17 -9.23 1.44
CA VAL A 279 3.50 -8.62 1.41
C VAL A 279 3.89 -8.10 2.79
N GLY A 280 2.99 -7.38 3.47
CA GLY A 280 3.20 -6.95 4.86
C GLY A 280 3.47 -8.12 5.79
N GLN A 281 2.67 -9.20 5.68
CA GLN A 281 2.88 -10.42 6.45
C GLN A 281 4.23 -11.05 6.14
N ARG A 282 4.64 -11.07 4.86
CA ARG A 282 5.93 -11.62 4.48
C ARG A 282 7.10 -10.80 4.99
N ARG A 283 7.02 -9.47 4.99
CA ARG A 283 8.07 -8.62 5.57
C ARG A 283 8.26 -8.90 7.05
N LEU A 284 7.17 -8.99 7.81
CA LEU A 284 7.26 -9.32 9.22
C LEU A 284 7.89 -10.70 9.45
N TYR A 285 7.56 -11.70 8.62
CA TYR A 285 8.25 -12.98 8.67
C TYR A 285 9.76 -12.89 8.38
N ASP A 286 10.13 -12.09 7.38
CA ASP A 286 11.53 -11.90 7.01
C ASP A 286 12.29 -11.13 8.10
N SER A 287 11.60 -10.28 8.88
CA SER A 287 12.12 -9.60 10.08
C SER A 287 12.09 -10.47 11.35
N GLY A 288 11.67 -11.74 11.26
CA GLY A 288 11.70 -12.69 12.38
C GLY A 288 10.40 -12.81 13.20
N TYR A 289 9.35 -12.07 12.86
CA TYR A 289 8.04 -12.20 13.52
C TYR A 289 7.32 -13.48 13.07
N SER A 290 6.59 -14.11 13.99
CA SER A 290 5.81 -15.32 13.71
C SER A 290 4.33 -15.02 13.51
N ASP A 291 3.54 -16.04 13.13
CA ASP A 291 2.08 -15.93 13.04
C ASP A 291 1.43 -15.40 14.33
N MET A 292 2.02 -15.68 15.50
CA MET A 292 1.50 -15.18 16.79
C MET A 292 1.52 -13.65 16.87
N ALA A 293 2.50 -12.99 16.26
CA ALA A 293 2.57 -11.53 16.21
C ALA A 293 1.43 -10.89 15.40
N PHE A 294 0.79 -11.67 14.50
CA PHE A 294 -0.38 -11.24 13.73
C PHE A 294 -1.70 -11.66 14.36
N GLN A 295 -1.65 -12.68 15.24
CA GLN A 295 -2.78 -13.30 15.92
C GLN A 295 -3.07 -12.73 17.29
N GLU A 296 -2.18 -11.92 17.89
CA GLU A 296 -2.49 -11.15 19.11
C GLU A 296 -3.84 -10.46 18.88
N GLU A 297 -4.84 -11.12 19.48
CA GLU A 297 -6.25 -11.01 19.15
C GLU A 297 -6.65 -9.56 19.27
N GLU A 298 -7.59 -9.11 18.43
CA GLU A 298 -8.54 -8.05 18.76
C GLU A 298 -8.03 -7.09 19.86
N ARG A 299 -6.92 -6.37 19.59
CA ARG A 299 -6.46 -5.25 20.41
C ARG A 299 -7.51 -4.17 20.22
N GLU A 300 -8.66 -4.40 20.84
CA GLU A 300 -9.86 -3.58 20.75
C GLU A 300 -9.63 -2.26 21.47
N ASN A 301 -8.66 -2.26 22.40
CA ASN A 301 -8.29 -1.12 23.20
C ASN A 301 -6.95 -0.52 22.80
N GLU A 302 -6.89 0.81 22.89
CA GLU A 302 -5.81 1.65 22.37
C GLU A 302 -4.45 1.36 23.02
N GLU A 303 -4.47 0.88 24.27
CA GLU A 303 -3.28 0.63 25.09
C GLU A 303 -2.50 -0.60 24.62
N GLU A 304 -3.18 -1.66 24.19
CA GLU A 304 -2.53 -2.88 23.70
C GLU A 304 -1.95 -2.69 22.29
N GLU A 305 -2.57 -1.86 21.45
CA GLU A 305 -2.05 -1.52 20.12
C GLU A 305 -0.79 -0.65 20.23
N ALA A 306 -0.76 0.26 21.20
CA ALA A 306 0.41 1.10 21.48
C ALA A 306 1.59 0.33 22.07
N SER A 307 1.35 -0.79 22.76
CA SER A 307 2.40 -1.65 23.34
C SER A 307 2.98 -2.68 22.37
N ALA A 308 2.43 -2.79 21.15
CA ALA A 308 2.98 -3.66 20.12
C ALA A 308 4.37 -3.20 19.72
N ASP A 309 5.18 -4.13 19.22
CA ASP A 309 6.44 -3.77 18.57
C ASP A 309 6.20 -2.87 17.34
N ILE A 310 7.12 -1.96 17.07
CA ILE A 310 7.00 -0.92 16.05
C ILE A 310 6.70 -1.53 14.67
N GLU A 311 7.43 -2.56 14.26
CA GLU A 311 7.23 -3.24 12.98
C GLU A 311 5.80 -3.77 12.83
N VAL A 312 5.20 -4.27 13.92
CA VAL A 312 3.81 -4.75 13.93
C VAL A 312 2.82 -3.58 13.86
N GLN A 313 3.14 -2.43 14.48
CA GLN A 313 2.35 -1.21 14.34
C GLN A 313 2.40 -0.65 12.91
N LEU A 314 3.53 -0.81 12.21
CA LEU A 314 3.73 -0.36 10.83
C LEU A 314 3.13 -1.28 9.78
N ALA A 315 2.64 -2.45 10.17
CA ALA A 315 1.97 -3.37 9.27
C ALA A 315 0.82 -2.67 8.50
N PRO A 316 0.63 -2.96 7.20
CA PRO A 316 -0.29 -2.20 6.36
C PRO A 316 -1.75 -2.28 6.83
N TRP A 317 -2.16 -3.39 7.46
CA TRP A 317 -3.51 -3.51 8.04
C TRP A 317 -3.71 -2.70 9.32
N THR A 318 -2.62 -2.31 10.00
CA THR A 318 -2.66 -1.49 11.21
C THR A 318 -2.70 -0.01 10.81
N THR A 319 -1.71 0.45 10.03
CA THR A 319 -1.60 1.85 9.60
C THR A 319 -2.81 2.31 8.79
N THR A 320 -3.29 1.51 7.84
CA THR A 320 -4.45 1.87 7.01
C THR A 320 -5.75 1.90 7.80
N LYS A 321 -5.94 0.98 8.78
CA LYS A 321 -7.08 0.99 9.71
C LYS A 321 -7.07 2.27 10.55
N ASN A 322 -5.92 2.59 11.14
CA ASN A 322 -5.76 3.74 12.01
C ASN A 322 -6.02 5.05 11.26
N PHE A 323 -5.46 5.20 10.07
CA PHE A 323 -5.73 6.36 9.23
C PHE A 323 -7.22 6.49 8.89
N VAL A 324 -7.85 5.42 8.40
CA VAL A 324 -9.29 5.44 8.07
C VAL A 324 -10.15 5.77 9.31
N MET A 325 -9.83 5.24 10.49
CA MET A 325 -10.53 5.59 11.73
C MET A 325 -10.34 7.06 12.09
N ALA A 326 -9.13 7.60 11.92
CA ALA A 326 -8.83 8.99 12.24
C ALA A 326 -9.53 9.97 11.28
N THR A 327 -9.63 9.66 9.99
CA THR A 327 -10.42 10.46 9.02
C THR A 327 -11.92 10.50 9.35
N GLN A 328 -12.42 9.53 10.10
CA GLN A 328 -13.80 9.47 10.59
C GLN A 328 -13.98 10.12 11.98
N GLY A 329 -12.92 10.70 12.56
CA GLY A 329 -12.93 11.26 13.91
C GLY A 329 -13.03 10.21 15.02
N LYS A 330 -12.73 8.94 14.73
CA LYS A 330 -12.79 7.81 15.69
C LYS A 330 -11.43 7.44 16.28
N GLY A 331 -10.39 8.23 16.03
CA GLY A 331 -9.05 8.02 16.54
C GLY A 331 -8.12 9.18 16.17
N MET A 332 -6.94 9.19 16.78
CA MET A 332 -5.85 10.11 16.44
C MET A 332 -4.61 9.31 16.01
N LEU A 333 -3.76 9.97 15.24
CA LEU A 333 -2.48 9.42 14.79
C LEU A 333 -1.34 10.14 15.51
N LYS A 334 -0.17 9.51 15.59
CA LYS A 334 1.03 10.15 16.16
C LYS A 334 1.53 11.30 15.28
N LEU A 335 1.27 11.29 13.98
CA LEU A 335 1.74 12.24 12.96
C LEU A 335 3.26 12.25 12.72
N TYR A 336 4.08 12.01 13.73
CA TYR A 336 5.54 11.94 13.63
C TYR A 336 6.09 10.72 14.39
N GLY A 337 7.41 10.59 14.42
CA GLY A 337 8.13 9.52 15.12
C GLY A 337 8.39 8.32 14.21
N PRO A 338 8.55 7.11 14.77
CA PRO A 338 9.08 5.95 14.04
C PRO A 338 8.16 5.41 12.92
N GLY A 339 6.92 5.90 12.83
CA GLY A 339 6.02 5.56 11.73
C GLY A 339 5.97 6.56 10.58
N ASP A 340 6.79 7.62 10.62
CA ASP A 340 7.02 8.49 9.47
C ASP A 340 7.88 7.74 8.44
N PRO A 341 7.34 7.41 7.25
CA PRO A 341 8.07 6.63 6.24
C PRO A 341 9.28 7.37 5.65
N THR A 342 9.43 8.68 5.89
CA THR A 342 10.58 9.46 5.43
C THR A 342 11.72 9.51 6.44
N GLY A 343 11.43 9.26 7.72
CA GLY A 343 12.39 9.41 8.82
C GLY A 343 12.85 10.85 9.10
N ARG A 344 12.26 11.88 8.46
CA ARG A 344 12.72 13.28 8.53
C ARG A 344 11.63 14.32 8.80
N GLY A 345 10.41 13.89 9.12
CA GLY A 345 9.29 14.78 9.44
C GLY A 345 8.56 15.34 8.22
N GLU A 346 8.70 14.68 7.06
CA GLU A 346 8.09 15.08 5.79
C GLU A 346 6.90 14.20 5.38
N ALA A 347 6.54 13.22 6.21
CA ALA A 347 5.33 12.43 6.04
C ALA A 347 4.69 12.10 7.40
N PHE A 348 3.43 11.66 7.34
CA PHE A 348 2.63 11.35 8.50
C PHE A 348 2.92 9.97 9.04
N SER A 349 3.18 9.88 10.34
CA SER A 349 3.08 8.62 11.08
C SER A 349 1.63 8.22 11.28
N PHE A 350 1.25 7.08 10.71
CA PHE A 350 -0.10 6.47 10.86
C PHE A 350 -0.22 5.53 12.06
N ILE A 351 0.75 5.58 12.98
CA ILE A 351 0.65 4.91 14.27
C ILE A 351 -0.46 5.57 15.08
N ARG A 352 -1.24 4.77 15.80
CA ARG A 352 -2.31 5.28 16.65
C ARG A 352 -1.77 6.10 17.83
N ALA A 353 -2.46 7.19 18.14
CA ALA A 353 -2.25 8.00 19.34
C ALA A 353 -3.48 7.93 20.26
N SER A 354 -3.26 8.07 21.57
CA SER A 354 -4.33 8.12 22.56
C SER A 354 -5.12 9.43 22.44
N MET A 355 -6.45 9.31 22.42
CA MET A 355 -7.35 10.47 22.51
C MET A 355 -7.45 11.02 23.94
N LYS A 356 -7.07 10.23 24.95
CA LYS A 356 -7.16 10.58 26.37
C LYS A 356 -5.96 11.36 26.87
N GLU A 357 -4.83 11.22 26.17
CA GLU A 357 -3.58 11.92 26.50
C GLU A 357 -3.44 13.16 25.63
N MET A 358 -2.78 14.17 26.20
CA MET A 358 -2.53 15.40 25.48
C MET A 358 -1.56 15.13 24.33
N PHE A 359 -1.93 15.58 23.13
CA PHE A 359 -1.07 15.43 21.94
C PHE A 359 0.23 16.22 22.15
N ILE A 360 1.36 15.55 21.95
CA ILE A 360 2.71 16.11 22.02
C ILE A 360 3.10 16.56 20.60
N ARG A 361 3.75 17.71 20.46
CA ARG A 361 4.28 18.14 19.14
C ARG A 361 5.61 17.47 18.83
N ALA A 362 5.99 17.43 17.55
CA ALA A 362 7.33 17.00 17.18
C ALA A 362 8.37 17.91 17.86
N GLY A 363 9.26 17.31 18.67
CA GLY A 363 10.29 18.02 19.44
C GLY A 363 9.88 18.51 20.83
N GLU A 364 8.61 18.39 21.23
CA GLU A 364 8.22 18.58 22.64
C GLU A 364 8.57 17.33 23.46
N THR A 365 9.08 17.54 24.68
CA THR A 365 9.39 16.43 25.59
C THR A 365 8.14 15.97 26.36
N GLU A 366 8.20 14.76 26.91
CA GLU A 366 7.12 14.29 27.80
C GLU A 366 7.00 15.15 29.07
N GLU A 367 8.10 15.72 29.57
CA GLU A 367 8.08 16.65 30.69
C GLU A 367 7.33 17.95 30.35
N GLU A 368 7.52 18.49 29.15
CA GLU A 368 6.79 19.67 28.66
C GLU A 368 5.30 19.37 28.48
N ARG A 369 4.95 18.16 28.01
CA ARG A 369 3.56 17.69 27.99
C ARG A 369 2.97 17.67 29.40
N LEU A 370 3.65 17.02 30.35
CA LEU A 370 3.18 16.88 31.72
C LEU A 370 3.04 18.25 32.41
N ALA A 371 3.94 19.18 32.14
CA ALA A 371 3.86 20.55 32.62
C ALA A 371 2.64 21.29 32.05
N ARG A 372 2.36 21.14 30.75
CA ARG A 372 1.17 21.72 30.10
C ARG A 372 -0.13 21.08 30.61
N GLU A 373 -0.14 19.76 30.76
CA GLU A 373 -1.27 19.00 31.32
C GLU A 373 -1.54 19.44 32.76
N ALA A 374 -0.52 19.59 33.60
CA ALA A 374 -0.66 20.06 34.98
C ALA A 374 -1.15 21.51 35.07
N ALA A 375 -0.68 22.39 34.17
CA ALA A 375 -1.13 23.78 34.09
C ALA A 375 -2.60 23.90 33.66
N GLU A 376 -3.08 22.98 32.81
CA GLU A 376 -4.47 22.95 32.32
C GLU A 376 -5.42 22.16 33.23
N ALA A 377 -4.92 21.22 34.04
CA ALA A 377 -5.71 20.41 34.95
C ALA A 377 -6.55 21.24 35.94
N GLY A 378 -6.08 22.43 36.33
CA GLY A 378 -6.82 23.37 37.18
C GLY A 378 -8.00 24.08 36.50
N ARG A 379 -8.15 23.95 35.17
CA ARG A 379 -9.18 24.62 34.35
C ARG A 379 -10.22 23.65 33.77
N ALA A 380 -9.94 22.34 33.78
CA ALA A 380 -10.85 21.34 33.24
C ALA A 380 -12.03 21.06 34.19
N LYS A 381 -13.27 21.22 33.70
CA LYS A 381 -14.52 20.92 34.44
C LYS A 381 -15.12 19.55 34.08
N THR A 382 -14.44 18.75 33.26
CA THR A 382 -14.92 17.48 32.70
C THR A 382 -13.91 16.35 32.94
N SER A 383 -14.27 15.12 32.59
CA SER A 383 -13.42 13.92 32.77
C SER A 383 -12.08 13.96 31.99
N HIS A 384 -11.94 14.87 31.03
CA HIS A 384 -10.69 15.07 30.28
C HIS A 384 -9.81 16.09 31.01
N ARG A 385 -8.53 15.78 31.20
CA ARG A 385 -7.58 16.61 31.97
C ARG A 385 -7.17 17.91 31.26
N PHE A 386 -7.61 18.12 30.03
CA PHE A 386 -7.27 19.26 29.17
C PHE A 386 -8.41 19.59 28.20
N SER A 387 -8.28 20.72 27.50
CA SER A 387 -9.28 21.21 26.54
C SER A 387 -9.20 20.46 25.20
N ILE A 388 -10.28 19.75 24.84
CA ILE A 388 -10.36 19.00 23.56
C ILE A 388 -10.22 19.94 22.36
N ALA A 389 -10.79 21.15 22.43
CA ALA A 389 -10.71 22.13 21.36
C ALA A 389 -9.26 22.60 21.13
N ASP A 390 -8.52 22.83 22.23
CA ASP A 390 -7.11 23.22 22.14
C ASP A 390 -6.25 22.07 21.61
N GLN A 391 -6.49 20.83 22.06
CA GLN A 391 -5.81 19.66 21.51
C GLN A 391 -6.05 19.51 20.00
N GLN A 392 -7.30 19.66 19.54
CA GLN A 392 -7.63 19.60 18.11
C GLN A 392 -6.95 20.73 17.33
N HIS A 393 -6.86 21.93 17.91
CA HIS A 393 -6.16 23.05 17.29
C HIS A 393 -4.66 22.76 17.11
N VAL A 394 -4.00 22.27 18.16
CA VAL A 394 -2.59 21.89 18.11
C VAL A 394 -2.35 20.74 17.12
N TYR A 395 -3.20 19.73 17.13
CA TYR A 395 -3.12 18.60 16.20
C TYR A 395 -3.23 19.06 14.74
N LYS A 396 -4.16 19.98 14.45
CA LYS A 396 -4.32 20.56 13.11
C LYS A 396 -3.10 21.38 12.68
N GLN A 397 -2.50 22.16 13.59
CA GLN A 397 -1.26 22.88 13.30
C GLN A 397 -0.13 21.93 12.88
N GLU A 398 0.00 20.80 13.57
CA GLU A 398 1.01 19.80 13.24
C GLU A 398 0.73 19.10 11.91
N ILE A 399 -0.55 18.82 11.61
CA ILE A 399 -0.97 18.35 10.29
C ILE A 399 -0.54 19.34 9.19
N ASP A 400 -0.85 20.61 9.37
CA ASP A 400 -0.50 21.65 8.40
C ASP A 400 1.02 21.77 8.24
N ARG A 401 1.80 21.64 9.32
CA ARG A 401 3.28 21.65 9.27
C ARG A 401 3.81 20.53 8.39
N ILE A 402 3.41 19.28 8.65
CA ILE A 402 3.88 18.10 7.89
C ILE A 402 3.40 18.15 6.45
N TRP A 403 2.15 18.56 6.21
CA TRP A 403 1.61 18.75 4.86
C TRP A 403 2.46 19.74 4.04
N GLN A 404 2.82 20.88 4.62
CA GLN A 404 3.67 21.86 3.93
C GLN A 404 5.12 21.35 3.75
N ALA A 405 5.66 20.61 4.73
CA ALA A 405 6.98 20.00 4.62
C ALA A 405 7.05 19.00 3.45
N GLN A 406 6.08 18.08 3.35
CA GLN A 406 5.96 17.14 2.25
C GLN A 406 5.91 17.85 0.90
N ARG A 407 5.04 18.87 0.80
CA ARG A 407 4.86 19.61 -0.45
C ARG A 407 6.12 20.37 -0.85
N THR A 408 6.81 20.96 0.11
CA THR A 408 8.06 21.69 -0.15
C THR A 408 9.15 20.73 -0.63
N SER A 409 9.30 19.59 0.05
CA SER A 409 10.27 18.55 -0.30
C SER A 409 10.02 17.97 -1.70
N LEU A 410 8.81 17.48 -1.95
CA LEU A 410 8.50 16.76 -3.20
C LEU A 410 8.28 17.66 -4.43
N SER A 411 8.12 18.98 -4.24
CA SER A 411 8.12 19.96 -5.35
C SER A 411 9.47 20.60 -5.61
N SER A 412 10.48 20.32 -4.78
CA SER A 412 11.83 20.87 -4.94
C SER A 412 12.45 20.39 -6.26
N THR A 413 12.93 21.32 -7.07
CA THR A 413 13.74 21.04 -8.27
C THR A 413 15.24 21.16 -7.99
N VAL A 414 15.62 21.34 -6.73
CA VAL A 414 17.03 21.39 -6.33
C VAL A 414 17.54 19.96 -6.27
N GLU A 415 18.53 19.64 -7.09
CA GLU A 415 19.19 18.34 -7.02
C GLU A 415 19.81 18.16 -5.62
N PRO A 416 19.56 17.01 -4.97
CA PRO A 416 20.20 16.72 -3.70
C PRO A 416 21.72 16.71 -3.92
N VAL A 417 22.44 17.38 -3.04
CA VAL A 417 23.89 17.24 -3.00
C VAL A 417 24.14 15.91 -2.30
N ASP A 418 24.68 14.93 -3.04
CA ASP A 418 25.24 13.73 -2.43
C ASP A 418 26.45 14.15 -1.59
N GLU A 419 26.22 14.57 -0.35
CA GLU A 419 27.29 14.62 0.63
C GLU A 419 27.72 13.17 0.85
N GLU A 420 28.88 12.79 0.30
CA GLU A 420 29.48 11.45 0.42
C GLU A 420 29.57 10.95 1.88
N ASP A 421 29.36 11.84 2.85
CA ASP A 421 29.36 11.58 4.29
C ASP A 421 28.01 11.09 4.88
N ASP A 422 26.85 11.26 4.22
CA ASP A 422 25.52 11.01 4.85
C ASP A 422 25.22 9.50 5.03
N TYR A 423 25.73 8.64 4.14
CA TYR A 423 25.65 7.18 4.33
C TYR A 423 26.44 6.71 5.56
N SER A 424 27.57 7.36 5.85
CA SER A 424 28.39 7.04 7.02
C SER A 424 27.78 7.58 8.32
N THR A 425 27.13 8.76 8.27
CA THR A 425 26.53 9.39 9.45
C THR A 425 25.14 8.84 9.78
N LEU A 426 24.33 8.45 8.79
CA LEU A 426 23.07 7.73 9.02
C LEU A 426 23.33 6.33 9.57
N GLY A 427 24.29 5.60 8.99
CA GLY A 427 24.75 4.31 9.52
C GLY A 427 25.31 4.43 10.93
N ALA A 428 26.13 5.45 11.21
CA ALA A 428 26.68 5.69 12.53
C ALA A 428 25.61 6.12 13.56
N ARG A 429 24.62 6.93 13.17
CA ARG A 429 23.50 7.32 14.06
C ARG A 429 22.60 6.13 14.36
N GLN A 430 22.26 5.33 13.36
CA GLN A 430 21.45 4.12 13.56
C GLN A 430 22.20 3.10 14.42
N GLN A 431 23.48 2.89 14.14
CA GLN A 431 24.35 2.03 14.95
C GLN A 431 24.50 2.56 16.39
N GLN A 432 24.58 3.89 16.59
CA GLN A 432 24.64 4.48 17.92
C GLN A 432 23.32 4.29 18.67
N MET A 433 22.17 4.46 18.01
CA MET A 433 20.86 4.17 18.62
C MET A 433 20.72 2.69 19.00
N GLU A 434 21.14 1.76 18.13
CA GLU A 434 21.15 0.32 18.43
C GLU A 434 22.09 -0.01 19.62
N ILE A 435 23.25 0.63 19.69
CA ILE A 435 24.19 0.49 20.81
C ILE A 435 23.59 1.04 22.11
N ASP A 436 22.90 2.17 22.05
CA ASP A 436 22.27 2.80 23.21
C ASP A 436 21.09 1.96 23.72
N GLU A 437 20.23 1.45 22.83
CA GLU A 437 19.16 0.51 23.16
C GLU A 437 19.70 -0.79 23.75
N GLU A 438 20.79 -1.35 23.20
CA GLU A 438 21.42 -2.56 23.74
C GLU A 438 22.08 -2.30 25.10
N MET A 439 22.69 -1.13 25.30
CA MET A 439 23.22 -0.73 26.61
C MET A 439 22.11 -0.55 27.65
N GLU A 440 20.95 -0.04 27.25
CA GLU A 440 19.78 0.10 28.11
C GLU A 440 19.21 -1.28 28.48
N ARG A 441 19.05 -2.19 27.51
CA ARG A 441 18.71 -3.60 27.77
C ARG A 441 19.70 -4.25 28.75
N ARG A 442 21.00 -4.06 28.57
CA ARG A 442 22.03 -4.64 29.46
C ARG A 442 21.94 -4.08 30.89
N ARG A 443 21.60 -2.80 31.05
CA ARG A 443 21.35 -2.20 32.38
C ARG A 443 20.13 -2.80 33.06
N ASP A 444 19.03 -3.01 32.32
CA ASP A 444 17.82 -3.65 32.85
C ASP A 444 18.07 -5.09 33.32
N TYR A 445 19.00 -5.80 32.67
CA TYR A 445 19.48 -7.12 33.11
C TYR A 445 20.57 -7.08 34.19
N GLY A 446 20.89 -5.91 34.75
CA GLY A 446 21.82 -5.76 35.88
C GLY A 446 23.31 -5.73 35.53
N TYR A 447 23.66 -5.58 34.25
CA TYR A 447 25.05 -5.47 33.80
C TYR A 447 25.49 -4.01 33.73
N SER A 448 26.32 -3.57 34.67
CA SER A 448 26.79 -2.18 34.78
C SER A 448 28.20 -1.92 34.24
N ASN A 449 28.88 -2.93 33.68
CA ASN A 449 30.30 -2.81 33.28
C ASN A 449 30.54 -3.23 31.81
N PRO A 450 31.19 -2.39 30.96
CA PRO A 450 31.44 -2.69 29.54
C PRO A 450 32.37 -3.88 29.26
N MET A 451 33.06 -4.41 30.29
CA MET A 451 33.97 -5.58 30.19
C MET A 451 33.33 -6.91 30.62
N SER A 452 32.02 -6.95 30.85
CA SER A 452 31.33 -8.21 31.15
C SER A 452 31.24 -9.05 29.86
N PRO A 453 31.63 -10.35 29.88
CA PRO A 453 31.54 -11.20 28.70
C PRO A 453 30.10 -11.25 28.17
N GLU A 454 29.94 -11.38 26.85
CA GLU A 454 28.63 -11.58 26.21
C GLU A 454 27.87 -12.72 26.91
N PRO A 455 26.55 -12.61 27.10
CA PRO A 455 25.78 -13.74 27.55
C PRO A 455 25.96 -14.86 26.52
N LEU A 456 26.56 -15.96 26.95
CA LEU A 456 26.48 -17.22 26.21
C LEU A 456 25.00 -17.41 25.88
N SER A 457 24.70 -17.53 24.59
CA SER A 457 23.37 -17.88 24.11
C SER A 457 22.83 -19.02 24.99
N PRO A 458 21.56 -18.98 25.42
CA PRO A 458 20.99 -20.08 26.18
C PRO A 458 21.28 -21.37 25.40
N PRO A 459 21.78 -22.42 26.07
CA PRO A 459 22.22 -23.63 25.39
C PRO A 459 21.09 -24.12 24.49
N ALA A 460 21.40 -24.26 23.21
CA ALA A 460 20.50 -24.90 22.26
C ALA A 460 20.06 -26.23 22.87
N PHE A 461 18.74 -26.47 22.90
CA PHE A 461 18.17 -27.74 23.32
C PHE A 461 18.90 -28.88 22.61
N ASP A 462 19.75 -29.57 23.37
CA ASP A 462 20.44 -30.78 22.95
C ASP A 462 19.36 -31.86 22.78
N ARG A 463 19.04 -32.18 21.52
CA ARG A 463 18.30 -33.41 21.22
C ARG A 463 19.30 -34.55 21.35
N GLY A 464 19.46 -35.02 22.58
CA GLY A 464 20.13 -36.27 22.87
C GLY A 464 19.38 -37.42 22.20
N ASP A 465 19.98 -37.99 21.16
CA ASP A 465 19.75 -39.39 20.79
C ASP A 465 20.29 -40.27 21.92
N GLY A 466 19.42 -41.11 22.47
CA GLY A 466 19.74 -42.11 23.47
C GLY A 466 18.60 -43.11 23.58
N GLU A 467 18.75 -44.23 22.86
CA GLU A 467 17.89 -45.40 22.91
C GLU A 467 17.67 -45.93 24.34
N ARG A 468 16.40 -46.17 24.70
CA ARG A 468 15.88 -47.46 25.18
C ARG A 468 14.36 -47.48 25.21
#